data_AF-A0A450TD54-F1
#
_entry.id   AF-A0A450TD54-F1
#
_cell.length_a   1.000
_cell.length_b   1.000
_cell.length_c   1.000
_cell.angle_alpha   90.00
_cell.angle_beta   90.00
_cell.angle_gamma   90.00
#
_symmetry.space_group_name_H-M   'P 1'
#
loop_
_entity.id
_entity.type
_entity.pdbx_description
1 polymer ?
#
loop_
_entity_poly.entity_id
_entity_poly.type
_entity_poly.pdbx_seq_one_letter_code
_entity_poly.pdbx_strand_id
1 'polypeptide(L)'
;MPKPTELHQDAHRAYRDGQFRDAALLWLQASEAARELKDSAAWYQYRVWAADGFRCADEYARAMALLLEARLHEPPERPDYKAWVAQKVLLEITVNTHPARARLAEILEELEEMATRQNVPAGDIPLLEGWILRRQGRYTEALAAFERAWQRHDGRGFPKYALALWAAVCCLKLANPSAARDWLAASRKTGEDSQQRLVWEAMMALGLGLFTARNDEAGDGPPDDPTGAPSDPGSSVEISRATDRISRSARNDSGKARNDSGSDRNDRESDRNNRETVISTEGRDLEHEKKPFAHKIFRFAQRISPFGHKISRFARNDSGSGRNDSGSGGNDSGSSRKDDAQDSPARPSTRAETHPPRLPVLLRQLEDAAAGMQDHWTRDLLAGLGARVALLDPANGDPLARGHPARQLLTRRVSNRKDVHEQYSRRVLLVDFRLAALRFWAGMAPAEDLYYQRPQRLPESSPGVLTPTRGNEEEFRRRQQRALAACDRADGYGKWLDGLLECDWRQRQIRERRARIEEITSSIPG
;
A
#
# COMPACT_ATOMS: atom_id res chain seq x y z
N MET A 1 5.96 -7.43 -38.04
CA MET A 1 5.98 -7.09 -36.61
C MET A 1 4.55 -6.84 -36.16
N PRO A 2 4.15 -7.20 -34.93
CA PRO A 2 2.82 -6.86 -34.40
C PRO A 2 2.58 -5.35 -34.43
N LYS A 3 1.33 -4.92 -34.64
CA LYS A 3 1.03 -3.48 -34.70
C LYS A 3 1.19 -2.85 -33.32
N PRO A 4 1.68 -1.59 -33.20
CA PRO A 4 1.81 -0.93 -31.89
C PRO A 4 0.51 -0.92 -31.09
N THR A 5 -0.64 -0.76 -31.76
CA THR A 5 -1.97 -0.75 -31.14
C THR A 5 -2.37 -2.11 -30.55
N GLU A 6 -1.99 -3.21 -31.18
CA GLU A 6 -2.26 -4.56 -30.67
C GLU A 6 -1.43 -4.80 -29.39
N LEU A 7 -0.14 -4.49 -29.45
CA LEU A 7 0.76 -4.55 -28.28
C LEU A 7 0.26 -3.66 -27.13
N HIS A 8 -0.26 -2.47 -27.43
CA HIS A 8 -0.82 -1.56 -26.45
C HIS A 8 -2.05 -2.14 -25.75
N GLN A 9 -2.96 -2.78 -26.51
CA GLN A 9 -4.14 -3.44 -25.95
C GLN A 9 -3.74 -4.64 -25.08
N ASP A 10 -2.77 -5.43 -25.52
CA ASP A 10 -2.24 -6.57 -24.77
C ASP A 10 -1.59 -6.10 -23.45
N ALA A 11 -0.81 -5.02 -23.50
CA ALA A 11 -0.22 -4.39 -22.33
C ALA A 11 -1.28 -3.90 -21.33
N HIS A 12 -2.37 -3.29 -21.82
CA HIS A 12 -3.49 -2.89 -20.95
C HIS A 12 -4.18 -4.07 -20.28
N ARG A 13 -4.33 -5.21 -20.97
CA ARG A 13 -4.87 -6.43 -20.35
C ARG A 13 -3.94 -6.92 -19.23
N ALA A 14 -2.65 -7.10 -19.53
CA ALA A 14 -1.65 -7.48 -18.54
C ALA A 14 -1.61 -6.52 -17.33
N TYR A 15 -1.73 -5.21 -17.56
CA TYR A 15 -1.73 -4.21 -16.48
C TYR A 15 -2.94 -4.36 -15.56
N ARG A 16 -4.15 -4.56 -16.13
CA ARG A 16 -5.38 -4.80 -15.34
C ARG A 16 -5.30 -6.09 -14.53
N ASP A 17 -4.65 -7.11 -15.08
CA ASP A 17 -4.43 -8.40 -14.42
C ASP A 17 -3.29 -8.36 -13.38
N GLY A 18 -2.74 -7.17 -13.09
CA GLY A 18 -1.65 -6.99 -12.11
C GLY A 18 -0.29 -7.49 -12.58
N GLN A 19 -0.14 -7.86 -13.85
CA GLN A 19 1.12 -8.29 -14.48
C GLN A 19 1.92 -7.07 -14.94
N PHE A 20 2.22 -6.16 -14.00
CA PHE A 20 2.77 -4.83 -14.31
C PHE A 20 4.09 -4.86 -15.09
N ARG A 21 4.95 -5.83 -14.78
CA ARG A 21 6.24 -5.99 -15.48
C ARG A 21 6.04 -6.40 -16.93
N ASP A 22 5.13 -7.33 -17.19
CA ASP A 22 4.85 -7.83 -18.54
C ASP A 22 4.15 -6.73 -19.37
N ALA A 23 3.21 -6.00 -18.76
CA ALA A 23 2.62 -4.80 -19.34
C ALA A 23 3.68 -3.77 -19.75
N ALA A 24 4.65 -3.50 -18.87
CA ALA A 24 5.74 -2.58 -19.15
C ALA A 24 6.63 -3.03 -20.33
N LEU A 25 6.92 -4.33 -20.41
CA LEU A 25 7.68 -4.92 -21.52
C LEU A 25 6.91 -4.82 -22.85
N LEU A 26 5.60 -5.08 -22.84
CA LEU A 26 4.74 -4.95 -24.02
C LEU A 26 4.65 -3.49 -24.49
N TRP A 27 4.52 -2.52 -23.58
CA TRP A 27 4.57 -1.10 -23.96
C TRP A 27 5.93 -0.66 -24.47
N LEU A 28 7.04 -1.22 -23.97
CA LEU A 28 8.35 -0.98 -24.58
C LEU A 28 8.37 -1.47 -26.04
N GLN A 29 7.90 -2.68 -26.31
CA GLN A 29 7.79 -3.20 -27.68
C GLN A 29 6.90 -2.31 -28.56
N ALA A 30 5.76 -1.85 -28.03
CA ALA A 30 4.87 -0.92 -28.72
C ALA A 30 5.57 0.40 -29.03
N SER A 31 6.39 0.92 -28.11
CA SER A 31 7.17 2.14 -28.33
C SER A 31 8.21 1.97 -29.44
N GLU A 32 8.92 0.84 -29.48
CA GLU A 32 9.90 0.58 -30.53
C GLU A 32 9.22 0.48 -31.91
N ALA A 33 8.09 -0.21 -31.99
CA ALA A 33 7.29 -0.30 -33.22
C ALA A 33 6.73 1.08 -33.66
N ALA A 34 6.28 1.92 -32.73
CA ALA A 34 5.87 3.29 -33.03
C ALA A 34 7.02 4.15 -33.57
N ARG A 35 8.23 3.97 -33.01
CA ARG A 35 9.45 4.65 -33.48
C ARG A 35 9.82 4.25 -34.91
N GLU A 36 9.69 2.96 -35.25
CA GLU A 36 9.93 2.48 -36.62
C GLU A 36 8.95 3.10 -37.64
N LEU A 37 7.71 3.33 -37.21
CA LEU A 37 6.69 4.03 -37.99
C LEU A 37 6.83 5.56 -38.00
N LYS A 38 7.85 6.09 -37.30
CA LYS A 38 8.07 7.53 -37.08
C LYS A 38 6.88 8.24 -36.41
N ASP A 39 6.13 7.51 -35.60
CA ASP A 39 5.05 8.06 -34.76
C ASP A 39 5.62 8.44 -33.38
N SER A 40 6.13 9.66 -33.29
CA SER A 40 6.74 10.23 -32.08
C SER A 40 5.75 10.38 -30.92
N ALA A 41 4.50 10.77 -31.21
CA ALA A 41 3.45 10.91 -30.20
C ALA A 41 3.12 9.56 -29.54
N ALA A 42 2.92 8.51 -30.34
CA ALA A 42 2.66 7.17 -29.82
C ALA A 42 3.89 6.60 -29.10
N TRP A 43 5.10 6.83 -29.63
CA TRP A 43 6.34 6.45 -28.93
C TRP A 43 6.39 7.04 -27.52
N TYR A 44 6.14 8.35 -27.37
CA TYR A 44 6.14 9.04 -26.08
C TYR A 44 5.09 8.45 -25.14
N GLN A 45 3.85 8.28 -25.62
CA GLN A 45 2.77 7.68 -24.86
C GLN A 45 3.12 6.29 -24.31
N TYR A 46 3.65 5.40 -25.16
CA TYR A 46 3.98 4.05 -24.74
C TYR A 46 5.18 4.02 -23.80
N ARG A 47 6.14 4.94 -23.94
CA ARG A 47 7.26 5.07 -22.99
C ARG A 47 6.81 5.51 -21.60
N VAL A 48 5.88 6.46 -21.51
CA VAL A 48 5.30 6.89 -20.23
C VAL A 48 4.56 5.74 -19.55
N TRP A 49 3.75 4.99 -20.30
CA TRP A 49 3.05 3.82 -19.76
C TRP A 49 4.00 2.69 -19.34
N ALA A 50 5.05 2.43 -20.12
CA ALA A 50 6.09 1.48 -19.73
C ALA A 50 6.76 1.90 -18.42
N ALA A 51 7.04 3.19 -18.23
CA ALA A 51 7.58 3.70 -16.97
C ALA A 51 6.62 3.47 -15.80
N ASP A 52 5.33 3.71 -15.99
CA ASP A 52 4.31 3.44 -14.96
C ASP A 52 4.22 1.94 -14.61
N GLY A 53 4.22 1.06 -15.61
CA GLY A 53 4.25 -0.39 -15.38
C GLY A 53 5.49 -0.84 -14.59
N PHE A 54 6.68 -0.32 -14.91
CA PHE A 54 7.89 -0.62 -14.12
C PHE A 54 7.84 -0.02 -12.72
N ARG A 55 7.22 1.14 -12.52
CA ARG A 55 6.98 1.72 -11.18
C ARG A 55 6.09 0.79 -10.36
N CYS A 56 4.96 0.34 -10.89
CA CYS A 56 4.08 -0.63 -10.25
C CYS A 56 4.76 -1.97 -9.95
N ALA A 57 5.77 -2.35 -10.74
CA ALA A 57 6.59 -3.54 -10.53
C ALA A 57 7.77 -3.32 -9.55
N ASP A 58 7.84 -2.18 -8.84
CA ASP A 58 8.94 -1.77 -7.96
C ASP A 58 10.32 -1.63 -8.67
N GLU A 59 10.36 -1.55 -10.01
CA GLU A 59 11.57 -1.33 -10.81
C GLU A 59 11.87 0.19 -10.99
N TYR A 60 11.85 0.94 -9.89
CA TYR A 60 11.91 2.42 -9.88
C TYR A 60 13.05 3.04 -10.71
N ALA A 61 14.24 2.43 -10.71
CA ALA A 61 15.36 2.95 -11.48
C ALA A 61 15.15 2.82 -13.00
N ARG A 62 14.49 1.74 -13.43
CA ARG A 62 14.14 1.53 -14.84
C ARG A 62 13.01 2.47 -15.25
N ALA A 63 11.99 2.61 -14.40
CA ALA A 63 10.91 3.59 -14.59
C ALA A 63 11.46 5.01 -14.73
N MET A 64 12.34 5.44 -13.82
CA MET A 64 12.99 6.76 -13.87
C MET A 64 13.81 6.96 -15.15
N ALA A 65 14.60 5.96 -15.55
CA ALA A 65 15.38 6.04 -16.79
C ALA A 65 14.47 6.27 -18.02
N LEU A 66 13.33 5.60 -18.08
CA LEU A 66 12.35 5.76 -19.16
C LEU A 66 11.68 7.14 -19.16
N LEU A 67 11.34 7.69 -17.99
CA LEU A 67 10.79 9.05 -17.90
C LEU A 67 11.79 10.11 -18.36
N LEU A 68 13.06 9.97 -17.95
CA LEU A 68 14.12 10.88 -18.38
C LEU A 68 14.37 10.79 -19.90
N GLU A 69 14.31 9.59 -20.47
CA GLU A 69 14.39 9.39 -21.92
C GLU A 69 13.20 10.00 -22.66
N ALA A 70 11.97 9.76 -22.17
CA ALA A 70 10.75 10.35 -22.72
C ALA A 70 10.78 11.87 -22.69
N ARG A 71 11.28 12.46 -21.60
CA ARG A 71 11.45 13.92 -21.45
C ARG A 71 12.54 14.49 -22.38
N LEU A 72 13.63 13.76 -22.60
CA LEU A 72 14.72 14.19 -23.49
C LEU A 72 14.30 14.21 -24.97
N HIS A 73 13.37 13.32 -25.35
CA HIS A 73 12.88 13.15 -26.71
C HIS A 73 11.38 13.49 -26.82
N GLU A 74 10.92 14.42 -26.00
CA GLU A 74 9.53 14.82 -25.94
C GLU A 74 9.10 15.50 -27.26
N PRO A 75 8.09 14.98 -27.97
CA PRO A 75 7.65 15.58 -29.22
C PRO A 75 6.82 16.83 -29.01
N PRO A 76 6.86 17.82 -29.94
CA PRO A 76 5.98 18.99 -29.91
C PRO A 76 4.49 18.63 -29.82
N GLU A 77 4.08 17.58 -30.54
CA GLU A 77 2.73 17.06 -30.65
C GLU A 77 2.35 16.03 -29.57
N ARG A 78 3.14 15.92 -28.49
CA ARG A 78 2.85 14.97 -27.41
C ARG A 78 1.42 15.14 -26.87
N PRO A 79 0.73 14.05 -26.50
CA PRO A 79 -0.56 14.17 -25.84
C PRO A 79 -0.44 14.78 -24.43
N ASP A 80 -1.17 15.87 -24.15
CA ASP A 80 -1.10 16.59 -22.87
C ASP A 80 -1.38 15.68 -21.66
N TYR A 81 -2.39 14.83 -21.76
CA TYR A 81 -2.71 13.88 -20.70
C TYR A 81 -1.54 12.92 -20.41
N LYS A 82 -0.69 12.59 -21.39
CA LYS A 82 0.47 11.73 -21.16
C LYS A 82 1.62 12.48 -20.50
N ALA A 83 1.80 13.76 -20.80
CA ALA A 83 2.72 14.60 -20.04
C ALA A 83 2.29 14.70 -18.56
N TRP A 84 0.99 14.83 -18.31
CA TRP A 84 0.40 14.77 -16.96
C TRP A 84 0.73 13.45 -16.25
N VAL A 85 0.48 12.30 -16.90
CA VAL A 85 0.82 10.99 -16.31
C VAL A 85 2.32 10.88 -16.04
N ALA A 86 3.19 11.31 -16.96
CA ALA A 86 4.64 11.25 -16.77
C ALA A 86 5.09 11.98 -15.49
N GLN A 87 4.54 13.18 -15.26
CA GLN A 87 4.85 13.99 -14.08
C GLN A 87 4.29 13.36 -12.79
N LYS A 88 3.10 12.76 -12.82
CA LYS A 88 2.56 11.98 -11.69
C LYS A 88 3.45 10.80 -11.32
N VAL A 89 3.88 10.01 -12.32
CA VAL A 89 4.76 8.86 -12.11
C VAL A 89 6.10 9.32 -11.53
N LEU A 90 6.64 10.46 -11.98
CA LEU A 90 7.84 11.06 -11.40
C LEU A 90 7.65 11.40 -9.92
N LEU A 91 6.53 12.02 -9.54
CA LEU A 91 6.21 12.31 -8.14
C LEU A 91 6.16 11.02 -7.32
N GLU A 92 5.44 10.00 -7.79
CA GLU A 92 5.30 8.73 -7.07
C GLU A 92 6.64 8.00 -6.87
N ILE A 93 7.50 7.95 -7.89
CA ILE A 93 8.85 7.40 -7.77
C ILE A 93 9.64 8.19 -6.72
N THR A 94 9.56 9.52 -6.76
CA THR A 94 10.27 10.40 -5.82
C THR A 94 9.79 10.17 -4.38
N VAL A 95 8.47 10.09 -4.17
CA VAL A 95 7.86 9.79 -2.87
C VAL A 95 8.37 8.45 -2.33
N ASN A 96 8.52 7.41 -3.16
CA ASN A 96 8.88 6.07 -2.70
C ASN A 96 10.39 5.81 -2.63
N THR A 97 11.24 6.60 -3.29
CA THR A 97 12.69 6.34 -3.35
C THR A 97 13.57 7.40 -2.69
N HIS A 98 13.18 8.68 -2.76
CA HIS A 98 13.95 9.79 -2.19
C HIS A 98 13.04 10.99 -1.88
N PRO A 99 12.20 10.89 -0.83
CA PRO A 99 11.12 11.83 -0.57
C PRO A 99 11.59 13.14 0.07
N ALA A 100 12.45 13.89 -0.62
CA ALA A 100 12.86 15.22 -0.18
C ALA A 100 11.69 16.20 -0.29
N ARG A 101 11.23 16.78 0.83
CA ARG A 101 10.02 17.61 0.88
C ARG A 101 10.04 18.77 -0.12
N ALA A 102 11.13 19.53 -0.18
CA ALA A 102 11.28 20.64 -1.12
C ALA A 102 11.06 20.18 -2.57
N ARG A 103 11.67 19.06 -2.95
CA ARG A 103 11.51 18.48 -4.29
C ARG A 103 10.10 17.99 -4.56
N LEU A 104 9.44 17.40 -3.57
CA LEU A 104 8.04 16.96 -3.70
C LEU A 104 7.10 18.15 -3.87
N ALA A 105 7.36 19.26 -3.18
CA ALA A 105 6.59 20.50 -3.31
C ALA A 105 6.76 21.11 -4.71
N GLU A 106 7.99 21.20 -5.24
CA GLU A 106 8.26 21.67 -6.61
C GLU A 106 7.48 20.85 -7.64
N ILE A 107 7.55 19.51 -7.56
CA ILE A 107 6.85 18.62 -8.50
C ILE A 107 5.33 18.78 -8.39
N LEU A 108 4.80 18.98 -7.18
CA LEU A 108 3.37 19.18 -6.96
C LEU A 108 2.90 20.54 -7.52
N GLU A 109 3.67 21.60 -7.32
CA GLU A 109 3.40 22.94 -7.88
C GLU A 109 3.39 22.89 -9.42
N GLU A 110 4.36 22.19 -10.03
CA GLU A 110 4.38 21.96 -11.48
C GLU A 110 3.11 21.23 -11.95
N LEU A 111 2.65 20.22 -11.21
CA LEU A 111 1.39 19.52 -11.50
C LEU A 111 0.17 20.45 -11.35
N GLU A 112 0.12 21.27 -10.32
CA GLU A 112 -0.96 22.25 -10.14
C GLU A 112 -1.01 23.22 -11.33
N GLU A 113 0.13 23.75 -11.77
CA GLU A 113 0.22 24.59 -12.96
C GLU A 113 -0.26 23.85 -14.23
N MET A 114 0.14 22.59 -14.42
CA MET A 114 -0.37 21.76 -15.52
C MET A 114 -1.90 21.59 -15.46
N ALA A 115 -2.45 21.35 -14.27
CA ALA A 115 -3.88 21.17 -14.07
C ALA A 115 -4.71 22.43 -14.40
N THR A 116 -4.11 23.63 -14.33
CA THR A 116 -4.78 24.87 -14.79
C THR A 116 -4.88 25.00 -16.31
N ARG A 117 -4.00 24.31 -17.05
CA ARG A 117 -3.89 24.41 -18.52
C ARG A 117 -4.46 23.21 -19.26
N GLN A 118 -4.61 22.08 -18.58
CA GLN A 118 -4.96 20.79 -19.17
C GLN A 118 -6.23 20.22 -18.54
N ASN A 119 -7.04 19.52 -19.34
CA ASN A 119 -8.19 18.77 -18.83
C ASN A 119 -7.72 17.47 -18.15
N VAL A 120 -7.40 17.56 -16.86
CA VAL A 120 -6.95 16.43 -16.03
C VAL A 120 -8.02 16.04 -15.00
N PRO A 121 -7.99 14.82 -14.45
CA PRO A 121 -8.95 14.39 -13.43
C PRO A 121 -8.90 15.28 -12.18
N ALA A 122 -10.02 15.88 -11.79
CA ALA A 122 -10.07 16.88 -10.72
C ALA A 122 -9.71 16.33 -9.32
N GLY A 123 -9.81 15.01 -9.13
CA GLY A 123 -9.45 14.32 -7.89
C GLY A 123 -7.94 14.02 -7.75
N ASP A 124 -7.15 14.15 -8.81
CA ASP A 124 -5.75 13.71 -8.79
C ASP A 124 -4.86 14.59 -7.90
N ILE A 125 -4.94 15.93 -7.97
CA ILE A 125 -4.09 16.82 -7.15
C ILE A 125 -4.29 16.55 -5.63
N PRO A 126 -5.53 16.55 -5.09
CA PRO A 126 -5.73 16.25 -3.68
C PRO A 126 -5.30 14.83 -3.28
N LEU A 127 -5.36 13.86 -4.20
CA LEU A 127 -4.82 12.52 -3.95
C LEU A 127 -3.31 12.55 -3.73
N LEU A 128 -2.56 13.22 -4.61
CA LEU A 128 -1.09 13.31 -4.52
C LEU A 128 -0.66 14.08 -3.26
N GLU A 129 -1.35 15.17 -2.96
CA GLU A 129 -1.20 15.91 -1.70
C GLU A 129 -1.39 14.97 -0.49
N GLY A 130 -2.48 14.20 -0.47
CA GLY A 130 -2.78 13.24 0.58
C GLY A 130 -1.69 12.18 0.74
N TRP A 131 -1.09 11.69 -0.35
CA TRP A 131 0.05 10.77 -0.27
C TRP A 131 1.26 11.38 0.41
N ILE A 132 1.64 12.61 0.04
CA ILE A 132 2.78 13.32 0.66
C ILE A 132 2.52 13.53 2.15
N LEU A 133 1.37 14.10 2.51
CA LEU A 133 0.97 14.36 3.90
C LEU A 133 0.98 13.08 4.74
N ARG A 134 0.47 11.98 4.18
CA ARG A 134 0.47 10.67 4.84
C ARG A 134 1.90 10.17 5.09
N ARG A 135 2.83 10.36 4.15
CA ARG A 135 4.25 9.99 4.34
C ARG A 135 4.94 10.86 5.40
N GLN A 136 4.45 12.07 5.64
CA GLN A 136 4.88 12.95 6.74
C GLN A 136 4.24 12.60 8.09
N GLY A 137 3.30 11.64 8.14
CA GLY A 137 2.55 11.31 9.35
C GLY A 137 1.45 12.32 9.70
N ARG A 138 1.12 13.26 8.80
CA ARG A 138 0.08 14.28 8.95
C ARG A 138 -1.29 13.69 8.56
N TYR A 139 -1.76 12.70 9.31
CA TYR A 139 -2.90 11.88 8.87
C TYR A 139 -4.24 12.60 8.86
N THR A 140 -4.46 13.58 9.73
CA THR A 140 -5.68 14.40 9.70
C THR A 140 -5.77 15.17 8.37
N GLU A 141 -4.67 15.80 7.97
CA GLU A 141 -4.60 16.59 6.74
C GLU A 141 -4.64 15.69 5.51
N ALA A 142 -3.95 14.54 5.57
CA ALA A 142 -4.02 13.53 4.52
C ALA A 142 -5.45 13.00 4.32
N LEU A 143 -6.18 12.74 5.41
CA LEU A 143 -7.59 12.35 5.36
C LEU A 143 -8.44 13.43 4.68
N ALA A 144 -8.27 14.70 5.06
CA ALA A 144 -8.97 15.80 4.42
C ALA A 144 -8.65 15.92 2.91
N ALA A 145 -7.40 15.66 2.52
CA ALA A 145 -7.01 15.65 1.11
C ALA A 145 -7.66 14.49 0.33
N PHE A 146 -7.69 13.28 0.89
CA PHE A 146 -8.39 12.13 0.29
C PHE A 146 -9.91 12.34 0.22
N GLU A 147 -10.52 13.02 1.20
CA GLU A 147 -11.92 13.44 1.15
C GLU A 147 -12.20 14.38 -0.01
N ARG A 148 -11.33 15.39 -0.22
CA ARG A 148 -11.44 16.29 -1.38
C ARG A 148 -11.28 15.53 -2.69
N ALA A 149 -10.33 14.59 -2.77
CA ALA A 149 -10.13 13.74 -3.94
C ALA A 149 -11.41 12.93 -4.24
N TRP A 150 -12.00 12.32 -3.22
CA TRP A 150 -13.24 11.53 -3.34
C TRP A 150 -14.41 12.37 -3.84
N GLN A 151 -14.60 13.57 -3.28
CA GLN A 151 -15.68 14.48 -3.66
C GLN A 151 -15.53 15.04 -5.07
N ARG A 152 -14.29 15.24 -5.52
CA ARG A 152 -13.96 15.77 -6.86
C ARG A 152 -13.76 14.67 -7.92
N HIS A 153 -13.95 13.40 -7.56
CA HIS A 153 -13.78 12.30 -8.49
C HIS A 153 -14.83 12.40 -9.60
N ASP A 154 -14.36 12.49 -10.84
CA ASP A 154 -15.17 12.72 -12.04
C ASP A 154 -15.34 11.47 -12.91
N GLY A 155 -15.04 10.29 -12.35
CA GLY A 155 -15.02 9.02 -13.08
C GLY A 155 -13.73 8.75 -13.86
N ARG A 156 -12.78 9.69 -13.89
CA ARG A 156 -11.48 9.54 -14.58
C ARG A 156 -10.33 9.44 -13.58
N GLY A 157 -9.17 9.03 -14.07
CA GLY A 157 -7.92 9.01 -13.30
C GLY A 157 -7.83 7.84 -12.34
N PHE A 158 -7.44 8.12 -11.09
CA PHE A 158 -7.24 7.07 -10.09
C PHE A 158 -8.55 6.39 -9.67
N PRO A 159 -8.58 5.08 -9.42
CA PRO A 159 -9.81 4.37 -9.04
C PRO A 159 -10.45 4.96 -7.77
N LYS A 160 -11.77 5.15 -7.81
CA LYS A 160 -12.48 5.82 -6.70
C LYS A 160 -12.42 4.99 -5.42
N TYR A 161 -12.51 3.67 -5.51
CA TYR A 161 -12.42 2.78 -4.32
C TYR A 161 -11.12 3.00 -3.54
N ALA A 162 -10.02 3.27 -4.24
CA ALA A 162 -8.71 3.38 -3.61
C ALA A 162 -8.58 4.66 -2.77
N LEU A 163 -9.28 5.74 -3.15
CA LEU A 163 -9.38 6.96 -2.35
C LEU A 163 -10.03 6.68 -0.97
N ALA A 164 -11.13 5.93 -0.96
CA ALA A 164 -11.79 5.51 0.27
C ALA A 164 -10.89 4.64 1.15
N LEU A 165 -10.12 3.71 0.54
CA LEU A 165 -9.21 2.85 1.29
C LEU A 165 -8.05 3.65 1.89
N TRP A 166 -7.52 4.65 1.19
CA TRP A 166 -6.52 5.57 1.76
C TRP A 166 -7.06 6.40 2.92
N ALA A 167 -8.30 6.90 2.81
CA ALA A 167 -8.97 7.57 3.90
C ALA A 167 -9.17 6.64 5.11
N ALA A 168 -9.58 5.39 4.89
CA ALA A 168 -9.72 4.38 5.94
C ALA A 168 -8.39 4.09 6.66
N VAL A 169 -7.27 4.03 5.93
CA VAL A 169 -5.92 3.91 6.54
C VAL A 169 -5.64 5.09 7.47
N CYS A 170 -5.92 6.33 7.04
CA CYS A 170 -5.76 7.51 7.90
C CYS A 170 -6.64 7.42 9.15
N CYS A 171 -7.90 7.01 9.02
CA CYS A 171 -8.80 6.81 10.16
C CYS A 171 -8.25 5.79 11.18
N LEU A 172 -7.71 4.65 10.72
CA LEU A 172 -7.06 3.68 11.61
C LEU A 172 -5.85 4.29 12.33
N LYS A 173 -5.05 5.10 11.63
CA LYS A 173 -3.90 5.76 12.21
C LYS A 173 -4.26 6.85 13.22
N LEU A 174 -5.42 7.48 13.05
CA LEU A 174 -6.03 8.41 14.00
C LEU A 174 -6.82 7.71 15.11
N ALA A 175 -6.69 6.38 15.24
CA ALA A 175 -7.40 5.56 16.21
C ALA A 175 -8.95 5.69 16.13
N ASN A 176 -9.49 5.96 14.93
CA ASN A 176 -10.93 5.98 14.67
C ASN A 176 -11.36 4.77 13.79
N PRO A 177 -11.59 3.60 14.41
CA PRO A 177 -12.00 2.40 13.67
C PRO A 177 -13.43 2.50 13.12
N SER A 178 -14.30 3.33 13.71
CA SER A 178 -15.67 3.50 13.23
C SER A 178 -15.69 4.15 11.85
N ALA A 179 -15.03 5.31 11.71
CA ALA A 179 -14.88 6.00 10.43
C ALA A 179 -14.13 5.14 9.39
N ALA A 180 -13.14 4.34 9.82
CA ALA A 180 -12.46 3.40 8.92
C ALA A 180 -13.42 2.34 8.34
N ARG A 181 -14.38 1.82 9.13
CA ARG A 181 -15.42 0.91 8.63
C ARG A 181 -16.36 1.60 7.65
N ASP A 182 -16.73 2.85 7.91
CA ASP A 182 -17.60 3.61 7.02
C ASP A 182 -16.96 3.85 5.65
N TRP A 183 -15.65 4.19 5.63
CA TRP A 183 -14.88 4.29 4.40
C TRP A 183 -14.74 2.95 3.66
N LEU A 184 -14.51 1.85 4.39
CA LEU A 184 -14.49 0.51 3.79
C LEU A 184 -15.86 0.13 3.20
N ALA A 185 -16.96 0.54 3.83
CA ALA A 185 -18.29 0.36 3.27
C ALA A 185 -18.52 1.26 2.04
N ALA A 186 -17.94 2.47 2.02
CA ALA A 186 -18.00 3.36 0.86
C ALA A 186 -17.20 2.81 -0.34
N SER A 187 -16.02 2.21 -0.13
CA SER A 187 -15.23 1.60 -1.22
C SER A 187 -16.01 0.51 -1.95
N ARG A 188 -16.78 -0.30 -1.23
CA ARG A 188 -17.62 -1.37 -1.80
C ARG A 188 -18.73 -0.86 -2.70
N LYS A 189 -19.21 0.37 -2.45
CA LYS A 189 -20.33 0.99 -3.17
C LYS A 189 -19.94 1.64 -4.49
N THR A 190 -18.65 1.74 -4.82
CA THR A 190 -18.22 2.38 -6.09
C THR A 190 -18.62 1.58 -7.33
N GLY A 191 -18.90 0.28 -7.19
CA GLY A 191 -19.24 -0.61 -8.30
C GLY A 191 -18.04 -1.02 -9.17
N GLU A 192 -16.84 -0.49 -8.89
CA GLU A 192 -15.60 -0.86 -9.55
C GLU A 192 -15.18 -2.26 -9.07
N ASP A 193 -15.19 -3.26 -9.95
CA ASP A 193 -14.70 -4.60 -9.61
C ASP A 193 -13.28 -4.81 -10.14
N SER A 194 -12.33 -4.91 -9.23
CA SER A 194 -10.94 -5.22 -9.55
C SER A 194 -10.38 -6.15 -8.48
N GLN A 195 -9.48 -7.04 -8.89
CA GLN A 195 -8.77 -7.91 -7.94
C GLN A 195 -8.00 -7.08 -6.90
N GLN A 196 -7.43 -5.96 -7.32
CA GLN A 196 -6.78 -5.01 -6.42
C GLN A 196 -7.75 -4.53 -5.35
N ARG A 197 -8.98 -4.11 -5.70
CA ARG A 197 -9.97 -3.72 -4.69
C ARG A 197 -10.15 -4.79 -3.62
N LEU A 198 -10.33 -6.06 -4.01
CA LEU A 198 -10.53 -7.17 -3.08
C LEU A 198 -9.36 -7.32 -2.10
N VAL A 199 -8.12 -7.25 -2.61
CA VAL A 199 -6.91 -7.29 -1.76
C VAL A 199 -6.86 -6.12 -0.79
N TRP A 200 -7.13 -4.91 -1.26
CA TRP A 200 -7.10 -3.73 -0.41
C TRP A 200 -8.22 -3.76 0.65
N GLU A 201 -9.41 -4.22 0.30
CA GLU A 201 -10.51 -4.40 1.25
C GLU A 201 -10.20 -5.45 2.31
N ALA A 202 -9.66 -6.60 1.90
CA ALA A 202 -9.24 -7.65 2.83
C ALA A 202 -8.10 -7.17 3.74
N MET A 203 -7.15 -6.39 3.20
CA MET A 203 -6.09 -5.74 3.97
C MET A 203 -6.68 -4.79 5.01
N MET A 204 -7.65 -3.96 4.63
CA MET A 204 -8.29 -3.02 5.55
C MET A 204 -9.14 -3.71 6.61
N ALA A 205 -9.85 -4.78 6.24
CA ALA A 205 -10.58 -5.61 7.18
C ALA A 205 -9.65 -6.26 8.21
N LEU A 206 -8.49 -6.77 7.77
CA LEU A 206 -7.46 -7.31 8.66
C LEU A 206 -6.86 -6.21 9.55
N GLY A 207 -6.57 -5.02 9.01
CA GLY A 207 -6.11 -3.87 9.80
C GLY A 207 -7.11 -3.44 10.87
N LEU A 208 -8.40 -3.44 10.55
CA LEU A 208 -9.49 -3.23 11.50
C LEU A 208 -9.53 -4.33 12.57
N GLY A 209 -9.40 -5.60 12.17
CA GLY A 209 -9.34 -6.73 13.09
C GLY A 209 -8.17 -6.63 14.06
N LEU A 210 -6.99 -6.26 13.56
CA LEU A 210 -5.79 -6.01 14.37
C LEU A 210 -6.00 -4.86 15.34
N PHE A 211 -6.69 -3.80 14.89
CA PHE A 211 -7.07 -2.69 15.76
C PHE A 211 -8.08 -3.09 16.83
N THR A 212 -9.06 -3.97 16.54
CA THR A 212 -10.07 -4.38 17.52
C THR A 212 -9.56 -5.42 18.50
N ALA A 213 -8.70 -6.34 18.07
CA ALA A 213 -8.05 -7.32 18.95
C ALA A 213 -7.30 -6.64 20.10
N ARG A 214 -6.83 -5.40 19.90
CA ARG A 214 -6.30 -4.51 20.95
C ARG A 214 -7.25 -4.31 22.15
N ASN A 215 -8.56 -4.20 21.91
CA ASN A 215 -9.50 -3.65 22.89
C ASN A 215 -10.18 -4.75 23.72
N ASP A 216 -10.33 -5.95 23.17
CA ASP A 216 -11.08 -7.04 23.82
C ASP A 216 -10.31 -7.68 24.99
N GLU A 217 -8.97 -7.64 24.99
CA GLU A 217 -8.15 -8.21 26.07
C GLU A 217 -8.15 -7.38 27.36
N ALA A 218 -8.69 -6.17 27.34
CA ALA A 218 -8.62 -5.29 28.50
C ALA A 218 -9.53 -5.73 29.65
N GLY A 219 -10.62 -6.47 29.39
CA GLY A 219 -11.61 -6.92 30.41
C GLY A 219 -12.36 -5.81 31.15
N ASP A 220 -11.76 -4.62 31.24
CA ASP A 220 -12.31 -3.38 31.72
C ASP A 220 -13.25 -2.83 30.63
N GLY A 221 -14.46 -2.45 31.02
CA GLY A 221 -15.45 -1.82 30.12
C GLY A 221 -14.88 -0.63 29.33
N PRO A 222 -15.63 -0.08 28.37
CA PRO A 222 -15.21 1.12 27.65
C PRO A 222 -14.69 2.14 28.67
N PRO A 223 -13.47 2.68 28.51
CA PRO A 223 -12.92 3.60 29.50
C PRO A 223 -13.93 4.72 29.69
N ASP A 224 -14.38 4.91 30.93
CA ASP A 224 -15.12 6.10 31.32
C ASP A 224 -14.19 7.29 31.07
N ASP A 225 -14.37 7.89 29.90
CA ASP A 225 -13.74 9.10 29.39
C ASP A 225 -12.20 9.10 29.22
N PRO A 226 -11.65 9.17 27.99
CA PRO A 226 -10.21 9.22 27.73
C PRO A 226 -9.65 10.62 28.00
N THR A 227 -9.54 11.04 29.26
CA THR A 227 -9.10 12.40 29.64
C THR A 227 -7.58 12.57 29.81
N GLY A 228 -6.76 11.56 29.51
CA GLY A 228 -5.31 11.58 29.84
C GLY A 228 -4.33 11.94 28.72
N ALA A 229 -4.75 11.93 27.45
CA ALA A 229 -3.92 12.42 26.35
C ALA A 229 -4.43 13.82 25.96
N PRO A 230 -3.56 14.80 25.65
CA PRO A 230 -3.98 16.05 25.02
C PRO A 230 -4.49 15.72 23.62
N SER A 231 -5.70 15.21 23.56
CA SER A 231 -6.51 15.16 22.37
C SER A 231 -6.98 16.58 22.18
N ASP A 232 -6.42 17.24 21.16
CA ASP A 232 -6.88 18.54 20.72
C ASP A 232 -8.42 18.43 20.50
N PRO A 233 -9.25 19.11 21.31
CA PRO A 233 -10.71 18.95 21.24
C PRO A 233 -11.28 19.31 19.85
N GLY A 234 -10.52 20.05 19.03
CA GLY A 234 -10.85 20.27 17.62
C GLY A 234 -10.85 18.99 16.77
N SER A 235 -9.96 18.04 17.04
CA SER A 235 -9.76 16.83 16.21
C SER A 235 -10.98 15.91 16.21
N SER A 236 -11.60 15.68 17.37
CA SER A 236 -12.77 14.78 17.47
C SER A 236 -14.00 15.35 16.74
N VAL A 237 -14.22 16.67 16.84
CA VAL A 237 -15.33 17.35 16.14
C VAL A 237 -15.13 17.33 14.63
N GLU A 238 -13.90 17.53 14.15
CA GLU A 238 -13.59 17.48 12.73
C GLU A 238 -13.76 16.07 12.14
N ILE A 239 -13.35 15.03 12.87
CA ILE A 239 -13.53 13.65 12.40
C ILE A 239 -15.02 13.25 12.39
N SER A 240 -15.80 13.67 13.38
CA SER A 240 -17.25 13.43 13.39
C SER A 240 -17.94 14.09 12.18
N ARG A 241 -17.56 15.33 11.87
CA ARG A 241 -18.03 16.04 10.67
C ARG A 241 -17.61 15.35 9.37
N ALA A 242 -16.42 14.75 9.32
CA ALA A 242 -15.97 13.94 8.19
C ALA A 242 -16.90 12.74 7.95
N THR A 243 -17.27 12.00 9.00
CA THR A 243 -18.21 10.87 8.92
C THR A 243 -19.58 11.27 8.36
N ASP A 244 -20.10 12.43 8.79
CA ASP A 244 -21.35 12.98 8.26
C ASP A 244 -21.24 13.35 6.76
N ARG A 245 -20.10 13.93 6.34
CA ARG A 245 -19.87 14.27 4.93
C ARG A 245 -19.81 13.01 4.05
N ILE A 246 -19.17 11.94 4.51
CA ILE A 246 -19.10 10.66 3.79
C ILE A 246 -20.48 10.05 3.63
N SER A 247 -21.27 10.03 4.71
CA SER A 247 -22.63 9.50 4.70
C SER A 247 -23.52 10.25 3.71
N ARG A 248 -23.35 11.57 3.57
CA ARG A 248 -24.08 12.38 2.58
C ARG A 248 -23.57 12.13 1.15
N SER A 249 -22.26 12.09 0.94
CA SER A 249 -21.66 11.84 -0.38
C SER A 249 -22.03 10.46 -0.92
N ALA A 250 -21.93 9.41 -0.11
CA ALA A 250 -22.27 8.04 -0.51
C ALA A 250 -23.77 7.87 -0.86
N ARG A 251 -24.65 8.65 -0.22
CA ARG A 251 -26.09 8.69 -0.56
C ARG A 251 -26.35 9.39 -1.90
N ASN A 252 -25.57 10.42 -2.23
CA ASN A 252 -25.69 11.11 -3.51
C ASN A 252 -25.19 10.23 -4.67
N ASP A 253 -24.08 9.51 -4.46
CA ASP A 253 -23.50 8.61 -5.48
C ASP A 253 -24.44 7.46 -5.84
N SER A 254 -25.11 6.85 -4.84
CA SER A 254 -26.08 5.78 -5.09
C SER A 254 -27.33 6.25 -5.83
N GLY A 255 -27.71 7.53 -5.69
CA GLY A 255 -28.77 8.16 -6.47
C GLY A 255 -28.38 8.37 -7.94
N LYS A 256 -27.13 8.78 -8.19
CA LYS A 256 -26.64 9.06 -9.55
C LYS A 256 -26.39 7.79 -10.36
N ALA A 257 -25.82 6.74 -9.75
CA ALA A 257 -25.53 5.47 -10.42
C ALA A 257 -26.79 4.75 -10.97
N ARG A 258 -27.97 5.01 -10.40
CA ARG A 258 -29.24 4.48 -10.92
C ARG A 258 -29.72 5.15 -12.20
N ASN A 259 -29.22 6.34 -12.52
CA ASN A 259 -29.63 7.09 -13.72
C ASN A 259 -28.66 6.92 -14.90
N ASP A 260 -27.42 6.47 -14.65
CA ASP A 260 -26.31 6.48 -15.64
C ASP A 260 -25.94 5.09 -16.22
N SER A 261 -26.78 4.06 -16.07
CA SER A 261 -26.51 2.70 -16.59
C SER A 261 -26.53 2.56 -18.13
N GLY A 262 -26.21 3.61 -18.87
CA GLY A 262 -26.08 3.65 -20.34
C GLY A 262 -24.69 4.08 -20.86
N SER A 263 -23.67 4.22 -20.01
CA SER A 263 -22.41 4.89 -20.35
C SER A 263 -21.17 3.98 -20.45
N ASP A 264 -21.18 3.00 -21.36
CA ASP A 264 -19.98 2.25 -21.80
C ASP A 264 -19.25 2.95 -22.99
N ARG A 265 -19.46 4.26 -23.18
CA ARG A 265 -18.99 5.01 -24.37
C ARG A 265 -17.70 5.81 -24.19
N ASN A 266 -17.24 6.08 -22.96
CA ASN A 266 -16.22 7.12 -22.73
C ASN A 266 -14.78 6.70 -23.07
N ASP A 267 -14.42 5.41 -22.98
CA ASP A 267 -13.09 4.94 -23.40
C ASP A 267 -12.89 4.97 -24.93
N ARG A 268 -13.98 4.96 -25.70
CA ARG A 268 -13.93 5.07 -27.17
C ARG A 268 -13.84 6.50 -27.67
N GLU A 269 -14.15 7.49 -26.83
CA GLU A 269 -14.27 8.89 -27.25
C GLU A 269 -12.95 9.66 -27.10
N SER A 270 -12.10 9.27 -26.13
CA SER A 270 -10.72 9.79 -26.03
C SER A 270 -9.83 9.36 -27.21
N ASP A 271 -10.07 8.18 -27.80
CA ASP A 271 -9.36 7.72 -29.00
C ASP A 271 -9.94 8.32 -30.30
N ARG A 272 -11.18 8.84 -30.25
CA ARG A 272 -11.86 9.45 -31.41
C ARG A 272 -11.41 10.89 -31.64
N ASN A 273 -11.19 11.65 -30.58
CA ASN A 273 -10.74 13.04 -30.66
C ASN A 273 -9.28 13.21 -31.13
N ASN A 274 -8.52 12.11 -31.28
CA ASN A 274 -7.16 12.12 -31.82
C ASN A 274 -7.07 11.76 -33.31
N ARG A 275 -8.21 11.54 -34.00
CA ARG A 275 -8.24 11.10 -35.41
C ARG A 275 -8.58 12.19 -36.44
N GLU A 276 -8.90 13.40 -36.01
CA GLU A 276 -9.28 14.50 -36.91
C GLU A 276 -8.29 15.67 -36.88
N THR A 277 -7.05 15.41 -37.29
CA THR A 277 -6.13 16.46 -37.74
C THR A 277 -5.16 15.89 -38.75
N VAL A 278 -5.60 15.81 -40.01
CA VAL A 278 -4.72 15.61 -41.16
C VAL A 278 -4.35 17.00 -41.68
N ILE A 279 -3.12 17.45 -41.46
CA ILE A 279 -2.55 18.61 -42.14
C ILE A 279 -1.24 18.21 -42.85
N SER A 280 -1.21 18.63 -44.11
CA SER A 280 -0.18 18.47 -45.12
C SER A 280 1.22 18.87 -44.67
N THR A 281 2.20 18.03 -45.01
CA THR A 281 3.64 18.23 -44.84
C THR A 281 4.22 19.21 -45.86
N GLU A 282 5.01 20.18 -45.41
CA GLU A 282 6.14 20.73 -46.16
C GLU A 282 7.38 20.79 -45.26
N GLY A 283 8.48 20.24 -45.77
CA GLY A 283 9.72 20.00 -45.03
C GLY A 283 10.66 21.20 -44.98
N ARG A 284 11.59 21.16 -44.01
CA ARG A 284 12.86 21.88 -44.05
C ARG A 284 13.91 21.13 -43.22
N ASP A 285 15.07 20.95 -43.85
CA ASP A 285 16.29 20.39 -43.29
C ASP A 285 16.91 21.31 -42.23
N LEU A 286 17.31 20.73 -41.09
CA LEU A 286 18.39 21.25 -40.27
C LEU A 286 19.13 20.09 -39.59
N GLU A 287 20.26 19.71 -40.17
CA GLU A 287 21.37 19.05 -39.46
C GLU A 287 22.08 20.08 -38.58
N HIS A 288 22.28 19.80 -37.29
CA HIS A 288 23.62 19.67 -36.68
C HIS A 288 23.63 19.61 -35.14
N GLU A 289 24.70 18.94 -34.67
CA GLU A 289 25.28 18.91 -33.32
C GLU A 289 24.51 18.25 -32.17
N LYS A 290 24.79 16.94 -31.97
CA LYS A 290 24.64 16.25 -30.68
C LYS A 290 25.97 15.64 -30.24
N LYS A 291 26.55 16.16 -29.15
CA LYS A 291 27.20 15.49 -27.98
C LYS A 291 27.99 16.52 -27.16
N PRO A 292 28.16 16.40 -25.81
CA PRO A 292 28.01 15.21 -24.97
C PRO A 292 27.21 15.48 -23.66
N PHE A 293 25.88 15.25 -23.67
CA PHE A 293 25.07 15.34 -22.44
C PHE A 293 24.81 13.97 -21.78
N ALA A 294 24.83 12.89 -22.57
CA ALA A 294 24.60 11.51 -22.11
C ALA A 294 25.61 11.03 -21.05
N HIS A 295 26.84 11.57 -21.04
CA HIS A 295 27.86 11.19 -20.05
C HIS A 295 27.63 11.84 -18.67
N LYS A 296 26.87 12.94 -18.59
CA LYS A 296 26.53 13.62 -17.32
C LYS A 296 25.37 12.93 -16.61
N ILE A 297 24.38 12.41 -17.34
CA ILE A 297 23.25 11.65 -16.78
C ILE A 297 23.73 10.31 -16.20
N PHE A 298 24.68 9.63 -16.84
CA PHE A 298 25.24 8.38 -16.33
C PHE A 298 26.02 8.56 -15.01
N ARG A 299 26.77 9.67 -14.86
CA ARG A 299 27.46 10.00 -13.59
C ARG A 299 26.49 10.47 -12.50
N PHE A 300 25.37 11.10 -12.85
CA PHE A 300 24.32 11.46 -11.90
C PHE A 300 23.68 10.19 -11.31
N ALA A 301 23.34 9.20 -12.14
CA ALA A 301 22.77 7.92 -11.69
C ALA A 301 23.72 7.09 -10.78
N GLN A 302 25.04 7.21 -10.97
CA GLN A 302 26.04 6.56 -10.10
C GLN A 302 26.22 7.26 -8.75
N ARG A 303 25.90 8.55 -8.62
CA ARG A 303 26.06 9.33 -7.38
C ARG A 303 24.96 9.11 -6.34
N ILE A 304 23.81 8.55 -6.74
CA ILE A 304 22.64 8.35 -5.87
C ILE A 304 22.69 7.00 -5.11
N SER A 305 23.80 6.27 -5.13
CA SER A 305 23.93 4.97 -4.44
C SER A 305 25.27 4.83 -3.71
N PRO A 306 25.38 5.25 -2.43
CA PRO A 306 26.62 5.11 -1.67
C PRO A 306 26.82 3.71 -1.06
N PHE A 307 25.88 2.77 -1.25
CA PHE A 307 25.99 1.41 -0.70
C PHE A 307 26.22 0.38 -1.79
N GLY A 308 27.48 0.16 -2.14
CA GLY A 308 27.84 -0.91 -3.06
C GLY A 308 29.30 -1.29 -2.96
N HIS A 309 29.69 -2.02 -1.91
CA HIS A 309 30.82 -2.97 -1.97
C HIS A 309 30.64 -4.10 -0.96
N LYS A 310 30.88 -5.33 -1.44
CA LYS A 310 30.92 -6.64 -0.76
C LYS A 310 29.59 -7.36 -0.51
N ILE A 311 29.08 -8.07 -1.52
CA ILE A 311 28.72 -9.51 -1.39
C ILE A 311 28.94 -10.16 -2.77
N SER A 312 30.08 -10.82 -2.95
CA SER A 312 30.28 -11.82 -4.01
C SER A 312 30.58 -13.15 -3.34
N ARG A 313 29.69 -14.13 -3.54
CA ARG A 313 29.89 -15.59 -3.60
C ARG A 313 28.62 -16.31 -3.12
N PHE A 314 28.33 -17.44 -3.79
CA PHE A 314 27.23 -18.40 -3.63
C PHE A 314 25.99 -18.19 -4.50
N ALA A 315 26.03 -18.82 -5.69
CA ALA A 315 24.96 -19.73 -6.13
C ALA A 315 25.53 -20.65 -7.23
N ARG A 316 25.73 -21.93 -6.88
CA ARG A 316 25.82 -23.06 -7.82
C ARG A 316 24.61 -23.94 -7.54
N ASN A 317 24.02 -24.41 -8.63
CA ASN A 317 23.18 -25.59 -8.81
C ASN A 317 21.95 -25.77 -7.91
N ASP A 318 20.77 -25.70 -8.52
CA ASP A 318 19.82 -26.82 -8.47
C ASP A 318 18.78 -26.67 -9.60
N SER A 319 18.89 -27.57 -10.57
CA SER A 319 17.92 -27.81 -11.64
C SER A 319 17.39 -29.23 -11.43
N GLY A 320 16.23 -29.34 -10.80
CA GLY A 320 15.53 -30.60 -10.55
C GLY A 320 14.19 -30.62 -11.28
N SER A 321 14.08 -31.52 -12.25
CA SER A 321 12.93 -31.83 -13.09
C SER A 321 11.72 -32.33 -12.27
N GLY A 322 10.50 -32.00 -12.69
CA GLY A 322 9.28 -32.67 -12.26
C GLY A 322 8.16 -32.52 -13.28
N ARG A 323 7.91 -33.60 -14.03
CA ARG A 323 6.84 -33.76 -15.05
C ARG A 323 5.46 -33.93 -14.40
N ASN A 324 4.45 -33.52 -15.18
CA ASN A 324 3.10 -34.06 -15.41
C ASN A 324 2.37 -34.78 -14.25
N ASP A 325 1.10 -34.40 -14.03
CA ASP A 325 0.01 -35.35 -14.27
C ASP A 325 -1.33 -34.65 -14.50
N SER A 326 -1.97 -35.11 -15.57
CA SER A 326 -3.33 -34.84 -16.02
C SER A 326 -4.31 -35.77 -15.30
N GLY A 327 -5.36 -35.20 -14.68
CA GLY A 327 -6.45 -35.96 -14.07
C GLY A 327 -7.80 -35.42 -14.53
N SER A 328 -8.37 -36.11 -15.51
CA SER A 328 -9.74 -35.98 -16.02
C SER A 328 -10.76 -36.54 -15.02
N GLY A 329 -11.99 -36.02 -15.04
CA GLY A 329 -13.18 -36.81 -14.76
C GLY A 329 -14.17 -36.20 -13.76
N GLY A 330 -15.44 -36.17 -14.15
CA GLY A 330 -16.55 -36.14 -13.20
C GLY A 330 -17.69 -35.20 -13.55
N ASN A 331 -18.51 -35.58 -14.54
CA ASN A 331 -19.91 -35.17 -14.59
C ASN A 331 -20.61 -35.64 -13.31
N ASP A 332 -21.48 -34.80 -12.73
CA ASP A 332 -22.68 -35.36 -12.12
C ASP A 332 -23.85 -34.38 -12.15
N SER A 333 -24.98 -34.97 -12.54
CA SER A 333 -26.26 -34.39 -12.90
C SER A 333 -27.19 -34.24 -11.71
N GLY A 334 -27.97 -33.16 -11.75
CA GLY A 334 -29.42 -33.16 -11.50
C GLY A 334 -29.95 -33.62 -10.14
N SER A 335 -30.49 -32.69 -9.37
CA SER A 335 -31.70 -32.98 -8.58
C SER A 335 -32.54 -31.73 -8.37
N SER A 336 -33.66 -31.71 -9.08
CA SER A 336 -34.77 -30.78 -8.92
C SER A 336 -35.58 -31.20 -7.69
N ARG A 337 -35.79 -30.31 -6.72
CA ARG A 337 -36.77 -30.50 -5.65
C ARG A 337 -37.71 -29.29 -5.55
N LYS A 338 -38.98 -29.64 -5.62
CA LYS A 338 -40.18 -28.82 -5.57
C LYS A 338 -40.40 -28.21 -4.18
N ASP A 339 -40.95 -27.00 -4.23
CA ASP A 339 -41.98 -26.39 -3.40
C ASP A 339 -42.52 -27.22 -2.22
N ASP A 340 -42.40 -26.66 -1.03
CA ASP A 340 -43.43 -26.74 0.01
C ASP A 340 -43.42 -25.43 0.81
N ALA A 341 -44.52 -24.68 0.69
CA ALA A 341 -44.80 -23.47 1.44
C ALA A 341 -45.37 -23.86 2.82
N GLN A 342 -44.68 -23.48 3.89
CA GLN A 342 -45.20 -23.52 5.25
C GLN A 342 -45.01 -22.18 5.95
N ASP A 343 -46.13 -21.67 6.47
CA ASP A 343 -46.26 -20.52 7.36
C ASP A 343 -45.23 -20.57 8.50
N SER A 344 -44.41 -19.52 8.60
CA SER A 344 -43.51 -19.32 9.74
C SER A 344 -44.05 -18.23 10.66
N PRO A 345 -44.25 -18.52 11.96
CA PRO A 345 -44.64 -17.52 12.93
C PRO A 345 -43.49 -16.54 13.18
N ALA A 346 -43.85 -15.28 13.47
CA ALA A 346 -42.94 -14.18 13.74
C ALA A 346 -41.87 -14.57 14.77
N ARG A 347 -40.64 -14.84 14.29
CA ARG A 347 -39.47 -15.08 15.14
C ARG A 347 -39.07 -13.77 15.83
N PRO A 348 -38.84 -13.76 17.14
CA PRO A 348 -38.25 -12.62 17.81
C PRO A 348 -36.89 -12.33 17.18
N SER A 349 -36.67 -11.09 16.76
CA SER A 349 -35.41 -10.59 16.23
C SER A 349 -34.35 -10.59 17.33
N THR A 350 -33.83 -11.77 17.67
CA THR A 350 -32.54 -11.90 18.35
C THR A 350 -31.51 -11.38 17.37
N ARG A 351 -31.12 -10.12 17.54
CA ARG A 351 -30.04 -9.47 16.81
C ARG A 351 -28.80 -10.35 17.04
N ALA A 352 -28.51 -11.23 16.10
CA ALA A 352 -27.39 -12.14 16.21
C ALA A 352 -26.15 -11.28 16.48
N GLU A 353 -25.56 -11.45 17.65
CA GLU A 353 -24.29 -10.81 17.96
C GLU A 353 -23.26 -11.39 17.00
N THR A 354 -23.05 -10.70 15.89
CA THR A 354 -22.03 -11.07 14.92
C THR A 354 -20.69 -10.75 15.56
N HIS A 355 -20.12 -11.73 16.26
CA HIS A 355 -18.75 -11.63 16.74
C HIS A 355 -17.85 -11.28 15.53
N PRO A 356 -16.92 -10.34 15.69
CA PRO A 356 -16.00 -10.00 14.61
C PRO A 356 -15.24 -11.26 14.15
N PRO A 357 -14.99 -11.41 12.84
CA PRO A 357 -14.25 -12.55 12.33
C PRO A 357 -12.85 -12.61 12.97
N ARG A 358 -12.41 -13.82 13.32
CA ARG A 358 -11.09 -14.05 13.93
C ARG A 358 -9.97 -13.67 12.95
N LEU A 359 -8.85 -13.15 13.46
CA LEU A 359 -7.71 -12.70 12.64
C LEU A 359 -7.20 -13.74 11.62
N PRO A 360 -7.09 -15.05 11.95
CA PRO A 360 -6.66 -16.04 10.96
C PRO A 360 -7.61 -16.19 9.77
N VAL A 361 -8.92 -15.98 9.99
CA VAL A 361 -9.93 -16.02 8.91
C VAL A 361 -9.76 -14.82 7.98
N LEU A 362 -9.55 -13.62 8.54
CA LEU A 362 -9.29 -12.40 7.77
C LEU A 362 -7.98 -12.49 6.98
N LEU A 363 -6.94 -13.07 7.57
CA LEU A 363 -5.66 -13.32 6.88
C LEU A 363 -5.85 -14.27 5.69
N ARG A 364 -6.58 -15.37 5.87
CA ARG A 364 -6.87 -16.30 4.79
C ARG A 364 -7.66 -15.65 3.66
N GLN A 365 -8.66 -14.83 3.98
CA GLN A 365 -9.40 -14.05 2.98
C GLN A 365 -8.49 -13.11 2.18
N LEU A 366 -7.51 -12.49 2.83
CA LEU A 366 -6.50 -11.67 2.15
C LEU A 366 -5.59 -12.51 1.26
N GLU A 367 -5.14 -13.68 1.73
CA GLU A 367 -4.34 -14.62 0.93
C GLU A 367 -5.11 -15.09 -0.32
N ASP A 368 -6.39 -15.44 -0.16
CA ASP A 368 -7.27 -15.87 -1.25
C ASP A 368 -7.50 -14.72 -2.25
N ALA A 369 -7.74 -13.49 -1.79
CA ALA A 369 -7.91 -12.32 -2.65
C ALA A 369 -6.63 -11.98 -3.44
N ALA A 370 -5.47 -12.18 -2.80
CA ALA A 370 -4.15 -11.96 -3.39
C ALA A 370 -3.69 -13.11 -4.30
N ALA A 371 -4.41 -14.22 -4.34
CA ALA A 371 -4.05 -15.37 -5.15
C ALA A 371 -3.95 -14.99 -6.64
N GLY A 372 -2.81 -15.27 -7.26
CA GLY A 372 -2.55 -14.91 -8.66
C GLY A 372 -1.89 -13.54 -8.87
N MET A 373 -1.86 -12.68 -7.85
CA MET A 373 -1.10 -11.42 -7.94
C MET A 373 0.40 -11.72 -7.90
N GLN A 374 1.11 -11.26 -8.93
CA GLN A 374 2.56 -11.47 -9.05
C GLN A 374 3.38 -10.31 -8.47
N ASP A 375 2.72 -9.24 -8.03
CA ASP A 375 3.39 -8.05 -7.56
C ASP A 375 4.10 -8.30 -6.22
N HIS A 376 5.25 -7.66 -6.09
CA HIS A 376 6.11 -7.80 -4.94
C HIS A 376 5.49 -7.15 -3.70
N TRP A 377 4.80 -6.02 -3.85
CA TRP A 377 4.15 -5.31 -2.76
C TRP A 377 3.16 -6.20 -1.98
N THR A 378 2.26 -6.89 -2.68
CA THR A 378 1.26 -7.78 -2.08
C THR A 378 1.92 -8.92 -1.28
N ARG A 379 3.00 -9.52 -1.80
CA ARG A 379 3.71 -10.59 -1.08
C ARG A 379 4.34 -10.13 0.23
N ASP A 380 4.93 -8.93 0.23
CA ASP A 380 5.54 -8.36 1.44
C ASP A 380 4.49 -7.93 2.44
N LEU A 381 3.41 -7.32 1.95
CA LEU A 381 2.25 -6.98 2.77
C LEU A 381 1.70 -8.23 3.47
N LEU A 382 1.47 -9.32 2.73
CA LEU A 382 1.02 -10.61 3.27
C LEU A 382 2.01 -11.16 4.30
N ALA A 383 3.31 -11.16 4.00
CA ALA A 383 4.32 -11.64 4.94
C ALA A 383 4.35 -10.79 6.23
N GLY A 384 4.20 -9.47 6.11
CA GLY A 384 4.18 -8.54 7.22
C GLY A 384 2.95 -8.70 8.10
N LEU A 385 1.76 -8.73 7.49
CA LEU A 385 0.50 -8.90 8.20
C LEU A 385 0.37 -10.32 8.79
N GLY A 386 0.77 -11.35 8.05
CA GLY A 386 0.82 -12.72 8.55
C GLY A 386 1.77 -12.87 9.74
N ALA A 387 2.91 -12.18 9.74
CA ALA A 387 3.81 -12.17 10.88
C ALA A 387 3.15 -11.52 12.11
N ARG A 388 2.41 -10.42 11.95
CA ARG A 388 1.66 -9.78 13.04
C ARG A 388 0.58 -10.70 13.61
N VAL A 389 -0.26 -11.28 12.76
CA VAL A 389 -1.29 -12.24 13.17
C VAL A 389 -0.67 -13.40 13.95
N ALA A 390 0.44 -13.95 13.46
CA ALA A 390 1.14 -15.04 14.15
C ALA A 390 1.74 -14.63 15.51
N LEU A 391 2.15 -13.37 15.69
CA LEU A 391 2.64 -12.86 16.97
C LEU A 391 1.54 -12.64 18.01
N LEU A 392 0.28 -12.51 17.57
CA LEU A 392 -0.88 -12.32 18.44
C LEU A 392 -1.53 -13.63 18.88
N ASP A 393 -1.17 -14.75 18.27
CA ASP A 393 -1.71 -16.05 18.63
C ASP A 393 -0.85 -16.70 19.72
N PRO A 394 -1.35 -16.81 20.97
CA PRO A 394 -0.59 -17.39 22.08
C PRO A 394 -0.24 -18.87 21.86
N ALA A 395 -0.96 -19.59 20.99
CA ALA A 395 -0.67 -20.99 20.70
C ALA A 395 0.66 -21.18 19.94
N ASN A 396 1.20 -20.13 19.32
CA ASN A 396 2.48 -20.19 18.61
C ASN A 396 3.71 -20.18 19.54
N GLY A 397 3.52 -19.89 20.83
CA GLY A 397 4.59 -19.94 21.83
C GLY A 397 5.66 -18.85 21.64
N ASP A 398 6.93 -19.17 21.94
CA ASP A 398 8.03 -18.20 21.91
C ASP A 398 8.31 -17.70 20.48
N PRO A 399 8.21 -16.39 20.20
CA PRO A 399 8.58 -15.82 18.89
C PRO A 399 9.99 -16.17 18.42
N LEU A 400 10.92 -16.45 19.35
CA LEU A 400 12.29 -16.85 19.01
C LEU A 400 12.45 -18.35 18.72
N ALA A 401 11.43 -19.19 18.94
CA ALA A 401 11.49 -20.59 18.55
C ALA A 401 11.78 -20.74 17.06
N ARG A 402 12.59 -21.74 16.67
CA ARG A 402 12.97 -21.95 15.27
C ARG A 402 11.75 -22.19 14.37
N GLY A 403 10.71 -22.84 14.90
CA GLY A 403 9.48 -23.15 14.20
C GLY A 403 8.43 -22.04 14.18
N HIS A 404 8.63 -20.92 14.89
CA HIS A 404 7.58 -19.90 15.03
C HIS A 404 7.18 -19.30 13.66
N PRO A 405 5.88 -19.25 13.29
CA PRO A 405 5.44 -18.80 11.96
C PRO A 405 5.90 -17.38 11.60
N ALA A 406 5.79 -16.42 12.53
CA ALA A 406 6.27 -15.05 12.32
C ALA A 406 7.77 -14.99 11.97
N ARG A 407 8.59 -15.83 12.61
CA ARG A 407 10.03 -15.92 12.31
C ARG A 407 10.25 -16.44 10.89
N GLN A 408 9.52 -17.48 10.48
CA GLN A 408 9.60 -18.02 9.13
C GLN A 408 9.26 -16.95 8.09
N LEU A 409 8.16 -16.22 8.28
CA LEU A 409 7.73 -15.13 7.40
C LEU A 409 8.78 -14.01 7.30
N LEU A 410 9.36 -13.59 8.43
CA LEU A 410 10.41 -12.56 8.46
C LEU A 410 11.74 -12.98 7.80
N THR A 411 12.04 -14.29 7.81
CA THR A 411 13.25 -14.84 7.18
C THR A 411 13.11 -15.03 5.67
N ARG A 412 11.88 -15.09 5.13
CA ARG A 412 11.68 -15.13 3.68
C ARG A 412 12.34 -13.88 3.09
N ARG A 413 13.29 -14.11 2.16
CA ARG A 413 14.05 -13.02 1.55
C ARG A 413 13.09 -12.13 0.77
N VAL A 414 12.76 -11.01 1.39
CA VAL A 414 12.24 -9.84 0.68
C VAL A 414 13.33 -9.35 -0.28
N SER A 415 12.95 -9.04 -1.51
CA SER A 415 13.83 -8.49 -2.54
C SER A 415 14.62 -7.28 -2.00
N ASN A 416 15.80 -6.99 -2.58
CA ASN A 416 16.60 -5.81 -2.21
C ASN A 416 15.90 -4.54 -2.72
N ARG A 417 14.83 -4.12 -2.03
CA ARG A 417 13.90 -3.09 -2.51
C ARG A 417 14.50 -1.70 -2.40
N LYS A 418 14.12 -0.87 -3.36
CA LYS A 418 14.44 0.56 -3.38
C LYS A 418 13.36 1.42 -2.72
N ASP A 419 12.17 0.87 -2.46
CA ASP A 419 11.14 1.60 -1.69
C ASP A 419 11.64 1.82 -0.26
N VAL A 420 11.76 3.08 0.12
CA VAL A 420 12.32 3.48 1.40
C VAL A 420 11.31 3.36 2.55
N HIS A 421 10.01 3.52 2.27
CA HIS A 421 8.97 3.37 3.29
C HIS A 421 8.73 1.91 3.63
N GLU A 422 8.82 1.02 2.66
CA GLU A 422 8.73 -0.43 2.89
C GLU A 422 9.92 -0.93 3.70
N GLN A 423 11.11 -0.44 3.37
CA GLN A 423 12.33 -0.67 4.15
C GLN A 423 12.20 -0.20 5.61
N TYR A 424 11.55 0.93 5.85
CA TYR A 424 11.25 1.38 7.22
C TYR A 424 10.22 0.47 7.90
N SER A 425 9.12 0.16 7.21
CA SER A 425 8.04 -0.69 7.73
C SER A 425 8.55 -2.07 8.16
N ARG A 426 9.47 -2.67 7.40
CA ARG A 426 10.13 -3.93 7.76
C ARG A 426 11.00 -3.81 9.02
N ARG A 427 11.71 -2.68 9.20
CA ARG A 427 12.49 -2.42 10.42
C ARG A 427 11.59 -2.28 11.63
N VAL A 428 10.45 -1.59 11.49
CA VAL A 428 9.42 -1.50 12.53
C VAL A 428 8.87 -2.90 12.87
N LEU A 429 8.55 -3.71 11.87
CA LEU A 429 8.08 -5.09 12.10
C LEU A 429 9.11 -5.96 12.84
N LEU A 430 10.41 -5.76 12.58
CA LEU A 430 11.47 -6.43 13.34
C LEU A 430 11.51 -5.96 14.81
N VAL A 431 11.26 -4.67 15.07
CA VAL A 431 11.11 -4.15 16.44
C VAL A 431 9.92 -4.83 17.13
N ASP A 432 8.76 -4.86 16.47
CA ASP A 432 7.54 -5.48 17.00
C ASP A 432 7.77 -6.98 17.30
N PHE A 433 8.46 -7.71 16.41
CA PHE A 433 8.86 -9.10 16.65
C PHE A 433 9.76 -9.27 17.89
N ARG A 434 10.72 -8.37 18.09
CA ARG A 434 11.63 -8.43 19.27
C ARG A 434 10.92 -8.04 20.55
N LEU A 435 10.00 -7.10 20.48
CA LEU A 435 9.17 -6.69 21.61
C LEU A 435 8.20 -7.82 22.01
N ALA A 436 7.57 -8.50 21.05
CA ALA A 436 6.77 -9.70 21.31
C ALA A 436 7.59 -10.82 21.96
N ALA A 437 8.82 -11.06 21.51
CA ALA A 437 9.72 -12.03 22.15
C ALA A 437 10.08 -11.68 23.60
N LEU A 438 10.18 -10.39 23.91
CA LEU A 438 10.45 -9.89 25.26
C LEU A 438 9.21 -10.08 26.16
N ARG A 439 8.02 -9.75 25.66
CA ARG A 439 6.74 -9.97 26.34
C ARG A 439 6.50 -11.43 26.67
N PHE A 440 6.69 -12.31 25.68
CA PHE A 440 6.55 -13.75 25.88
C PHE A 440 7.45 -14.22 27.02
N TRP A 441 8.70 -13.78 27.05
CA TRP A 441 9.63 -14.14 28.13
C TRP A 441 9.15 -13.60 29.49
N ALA A 442 8.64 -12.37 29.52
CA ALA A 442 8.09 -11.74 30.72
C ALA A 442 6.73 -12.32 31.17
N GLY A 443 6.22 -13.37 30.49
CA GLY A 443 4.92 -13.98 30.80
C GLY A 443 3.73 -13.08 30.46
N MET A 444 3.92 -12.07 29.62
CA MET A 444 2.86 -11.13 29.25
C MET A 444 2.04 -11.68 28.07
N ALA A 445 0.76 -11.31 28.02
CA ALA A 445 -0.09 -11.61 26.88
C ALA A 445 0.47 -10.98 25.58
N PRO A 446 0.25 -11.63 24.42
CA PRO A 446 0.51 -11.01 23.12
C PRO A 446 -0.20 -9.66 22.98
N ALA A 447 0.35 -8.72 22.22
CA ALA A 447 -0.26 -7.40 22.01
C ALA A 447 0.13 -6.81 20.65
N GLU A 448 -0.80 -6.09 19.99
CA GLU A 448 -0.59 -5.56 18.63
C GLU A 448 0.11 -4.19 18.61
N ASP A 449 1.43 -4.19 18.41
CA ASP A 449 2.25 -3.00 18.53
C ASP A 449 2.01 -1.88 17.51
N LEU A 450 1.38 -2.16 16.36
CA LEU A 450 1.13 -1.15 15.34
C LEU A 450 0.17 -0.07 15.80
N TYR A 451 -0.84 -0.47 16.58
CA TYR A 451 -1.91 0.40 17.07
C TYR A 451 -1.95 0.48 18.61
N TYR A 452 -1.08 -0.26 19.30
CA TYR A 452 -1.02 -0.26 20.76
C TYR A 452 -0.47 1.05 21.31
N GLN A 453 -1.23 1.66 22.22
CA GLN A 453 -0.94 2.97 22.84
C GLN A 453 -1.06 2.94 24.38
N ARG A 454 -1.42 1.81 24.98
CA ARG A 454 -1.65 1.73 26.43
C ARG A 454 -0.35 1.35 27.17
N PRO A 455 -0.15 1.78 28.42
CA PRO A 455 0.85 1.17 29.29
C PRO A 455 0.58 -0.34 29.41
N GLN A 456 1.64 -1.13 29.49
CA GLN A 456 1.50 -2.58 29.53
C GLN A 456 1.47 -3.07 30.98
N ARG A 457 0.29 -3.45 31.47
CA ARG A 457 0.16 -4.00 32.82
C ARG A 457 0.82 -5.39 32.86
N LEU A 458 1.76 -5.58 33.77
CA LEU A 458 2.22 -6.92 34.10
C LEU A 458 1.06 -7.70 34.71
N PRO A 459 0.90 -8.99 34.38
CA PRO A 459 -0.04 -9.83 35.11
C PRO A 459 0.34 -9.80 36.59
N GLU A 460 -0.58 -9.34 37.44
CA GLU A 460 -0.43 -9.44 38.90
C GLU A 460 -0.34 -10.91 39.25
N SER A 461 0.89 -11.41 39.45
CA SER A 461 1.25 -12.73 39.98
C SER A 461 0.21 -13.83 39.72
N SER A 462 -0.24 -13.99 38.49
CA SER A 462 -1.32 -14.94 38.21
C SER A 462 -0.74 -16.35 38.41
N PRO A 463 -1.26 -17.14 39.37
CA PRO A 463 -0.70 -18.43 39.70
C PRO A 463 -0.87 -19.37 38.50
N GLY A 464 0.21 -19.58 37.75
CA GLY A 464 0.23 -20.41 36.54
C GLY A 464 0.78 -19.72 35.29
N VAL A 465 0.91 -18.39 35.27
CA VAL A 465 1.76 -17.73 34.28
C VAL A 465 3.19 -18.12 34.61
N LEU A 466 3.97 -18.52 33.59
CA LEU A 466 5.39 -18.83 33.72
C LEU A 466 6.07 -17.67 34.45
N THR A 467 6.15 -17.74 35.79
CA THR A 467 7.10 -16.92 36.54
C THR A 467 8.39 -17.18 35.82
N PRO A 468 9.02 -16.14 35.24
CA PRO A 468 10.24 -16.32 34.49
C PRO A 468 11.12 -17.21 35.33
N THR A 469 11.39 -18.42 34.84
CA THR A 469 12.13 -19.41 35.63
C THR A 469 13.35 -18.66 36.10
N ARG A 470 13.43 -18.39 37.42
CA ARG A 470 14.36 -17.42 38.02
C ARG A 470 15.83 -17.67 37.63
N GLY A 471 16.13 -18.78 36.96
CA GLY A 471 17.43 -19.18 36.49
C GLY A 471 17.91 -18.64 35.14
N ASN A 472 17.25 -17.69 34.45
CA ASN A 472 17.85 -17.15 33.21
C ASN A 472 17.66 -15.64 32.98
N GLU A 473 18.04 -14.84 33.97
CA GLU A 473 18.15 -13.38 33.85
C GLU A 473 19.02 -12.95 32.65
N GLU A 474 20.05 -13.74 32.32
CA GLU A 474 20.91 -13.50 31.16
C GLU A 474 20.13 -13.56 29.83
N GLU A 475 19.22 -14.52 29.66
CA GLU A 475 18.33 -14.60 28.50
C GLU A 475 17.46 -13.35 28.37
N PHE A 476 16.88 -12.89 29.49
CA PHE A 476 16.07 -11.68 29.51
C PHE A 476 16.87 -10.46 29.06
N ARG A 477 18.03 -10.22 29.68
CA ARG A 477 18.94 -9.13 29.29
C ARG A 477 19.33 -9.22 27.82
N ARG A 478 19.59 -10.44 27.30
CA ARG A 478 19.90 -10.65 25.89
C ARG A 478 18.73 -10.32 24.96
N ARG A 479 17.50 -10.66 25.32
CA ARG A 479 16.29 -10.30 24.55
C ARG A 479 16.06 -8.79 24.54
N GLN A 480 16.19 -8.16 25.70
CA GLN A 480 16.11 -6.70 25.86
C GLN A 480 17.13 -5.99 24.98
N GLN A 481 18.42 -6.35 25.07
CA GLN A 481 19.48 -5.78 24.24
C GLN A 481 19.20 -5.93 22.74
N ARG A 482 18.67 -7.08 22.31
CA ARG A 482 18.30 -7.31 20.90
C ARG A 482 17.11 -6.46 20.46
N ALA A 483 16.15 -6.21 21.35
CA ALA A 483 15.01 -5.33 21.08
C ALA A 483 15.46 -3.87 20.98
N LEU A 484 16.27 -3.38 21.92
CA LEU A 484 16.87 -2.04 21.88
C LEU A 484 17.73 -1.83 20.62
N ALA A 485 18.58 -2.80 20.28
CA ALA A 485 19.38 -2.72 19.06
C ALA A 485 18.52 -2.72 17.79
N ALA A 486 17.34 -3.34 17.80
CA ALA A 486 16.38 -3.22 16.69
C ALA A 486 15.77 -1.83 16.63
N CYS A 487 15.41 -1.22 17.77
CA CYS A 487 14.97 0.18 17.85
C CYS A 487 16.04 1.12 17.31
N ASP A 488 17.31 1.00 17.71
CA ASP A 488 18.38 1.90 17.26
C ASP A 488 18.56 1.85 15.73
N ARG A 489 18.50 0.65 15.13
CA ARG A 489 18.56 0.50 13.66
C ARG A 489 17.34 1.10 12.96
N ALA A 490 16.15 0.93 13.54
CA ALA A 490 14.92 1.48 12.97
C ALA A 490 14.88 3.02 13.13
N ASP A 491 15.33 3.54 14.26
CA ASP A 491 15.42 4.96 14.58
C ASP A 491 16.43 5.67 13.67
N GLY A 492 17.62 5.11 13.48
CA GLY A 492 18.61 5.68 12.55
C GLY A 492 18.08 5.81 11.12
N TYR A 493 17.34 4.81 10.64
CA TYR A 493 16.68 4.88 9.33
C TYR A 493 15.48 5.84 9.31
N GLY A 494 14.70 5.85 10.40
CA GLY A 494 13.59 6.78 10.61
C GLY A 494 14.05 8.23 10.57
N LYS A 495 15.12 8.58 11.30
CA LYS A 495 15.78 9.90 11.29
C LYS A 495 16.17 10.37 9.90
N TRP A 496 16.78 9.49 9.11
CA TRP A 496 17.14 9.83 7.74
C TRP A 496 15.91 10.16 6.88
N LEU A 497 14.85 9.33 6.94
CA LEU A 497 13.61 9.58 6.20
C LEU A 497 12.86 10.81 6.67
N ASP A 498 12.75 10.98 7.97
CA ASP A 498 12.09 12.11 8.62
C ASP A 498 12.83 13.41 8.30
N GLY A 499 14.16 13.38 8.22
CA GLY A 499 14.96 14.51 7.75
C GLY A 499 14.68 14.88 6.29
N LEU A 500 14.49 13.90 5.39
CA LEU A 500 14.11 14.18 4.01
C LEU A 500 12.71 14.80 3.91
N LEU A 501 11.77 14.33 4.73
CA LEU A 501 10.36 14.74 4.71
C LEU A 501 10.03 15.94 5.60
N GLU A 502 11.01 16.42 6.38
CA GLU A 502 10.88 17.45 7.41
C GLU A 502 9.76 17.14 8.42
N CYS A 503 9.76 15.92 8.95
CA CYS A 503 8.82 15.48 10.00
C CYS A 503 9.57 14.73 11.11
N ASP A 504 8.87 14.24 12.14
CA ASP A 504 9.45 13.46 13.24
C ASP A 504 8.64 12.18 13.57
N TRP A 505 7.69 11.87 12.70
CA TRP A 505 6.65 10.87 12.92
C TRP A 505 7.24 9.47 13.11
N ARG A 506 8.25 9.08 12.32
CA ARG A 506 8.89 7.74 12.39
C ARG A 506 9.70 7.63 13.67
N GLN A 507 10.39 8.70 14.04
CA GLN A 507 11.14 8.76 15.29
C GLN A 507 10.22 8.63 16.50
N ARG A 508 9.08 9.34 16.53
CA ARG A 508 8.05 9.17 17.57
C ARG A 508 7.58 7.72 17.66
N GLN A 509 7.24 7.11 16.53
CA GLN A 509 6.79 5.72 16.47
C GLN A 509 7.81 4.72 17.07
N ILE A 510 9.12 4.93 16.86
CA ILE A 510 10.16 4.08 17.46
C ILE A 510 10.38 4.40 18.93
N ARG A 511 10.34 5.67 19.34
CA ARG A 511 10.44 6.08 20.75
C ARG A 511 9.35 5.44 21.60
N GLU A 512 8.11 5.39 21.11
CA GLU A 512 7.00 4.72 21.79
C GLU A 512 7.24 3.21 21.99
N ARG A 513 7.92 2.54 21.05
CA ARG A 513 8.28 1.12 21.19
C ARG A 513 9.43 0.92 22.16
N ARG A 514 10.39 1.84 22.14
CA ARG A 514 11.50 1.85 23.10
C ARG A 514 10.99 2.04 24.52
N ALA A 515 10.10 2.99 24.74
CA ALA A 515 9.47 3.22 26.05
C ALA A 515 8.76 1.97 26.58
N ARG A 516 8.07 1.21 25.71
CA ARG A 516 7.47 -0.09 26.06
C ARG A 516 8.50 -1.14 26.47
N ILE A 517 9.62 -1.24 25.75
CA ILE A 517 10.72 -2.16 26.12
C ILE A 517 11.25 -1.80 27.51
N GLU A 518 11.43 -0.51 27.78
CA GLU A 518 11.93 0.01 29.06
C GLU A 518 10.91 -0.25 30.19
N GLU A 519 9.63 -0.03 29.96
CA GLU A 519 8.52 -0.33 30.89
C GLU A 519 8.47 -1.82 31.27
N ILE A 520 8.55 -2.73 30.29
CA ILE A 520 8.61 -4.17 30.55
C ILE A 520 9.84 -4.51 31.39
N THR A 521 10.98 -3.86 31.12
CA THR A 521 12.22 -4.11 31.86
C THR A 521 12.12 -3.62 33.31
N SER A 522 11.64 -2.40 33.54
CA SER A 522 11.56 -1.82 34.89
C SER A 522 10.56 -2.53 35.78
N SER A 523 9.62 -3.26 35.19
CA SER A 523 8.57 -3.96 35.93
C SER A 523 9.01 -5.34 36.42
N ILE A 524 10.15 -5.87 35.96
CA ILE A 524 10.71 -7.12 36.46
C ILE A 524 11.66 -6.81 37.64
N PRO A 525 11.35 -7.26 38.88
CA PRO A 525 12.23 -7.06 40.02
C PRO A 525 13.56 -7.78 39.79
N GLY A 526 14.67 -7.04 39.98
CA GLY A 526 16.04 -7.53 39.82
C GLY A 526 16.51 -8.46 40.93
#